data_AF-A0A8S0FRY4-F1
#
_entry.id   AF-A0A8S0FRY4-F1
#
_cell.length_a   1.000
_cell.length_b   1.000
_cell.length_c   1.000
_cell.angle_alpha   90.00
_cell.angle_beta   90.00
_cell.angle_gamma   90.00
#
_symmetry.space_group_name_H-M   'P 1'
#
loop_
_entity.id
_entity.type
_entity.pdbx_description
1 polymer ?
#
loop_
_entity_poly.entity_id
_entity_poly.type
_entity_poly.pdbx_seq_one_letter_code
_entity_poly.pdbx_strand_id
1 'polypeptide(L)'
;MFDTLITTIEFISAETRPMTGTVSVNSANLPTASFPSQGFTGAYYQLNNDNFAPGKTAADYSFSSSASWVGVDATGKVTFKNDGDSNTVIITAPPRSGGAIYQTVPPESRSV
;
A
#
# COMPACT_ATOMS: atom_id res chain seq x y z
N MET A 1 -40.13 18.95 -17.51
CA MET A 1 -38.72 19.09 -17.94
C MET A 1 -37.89 18.62 -16.75
N PHE A 2 -37.11 17.55 -16.89
CA PHE A 2 -36.26 17.07 -15.80
C PHE A 2 -34.86 17.62 -16.03
N ASP A 3 -34.34 18.36 -15.04
CA ASP A 3 -32.95 18.81 -15.06
C ASP A 3 -32.04 17.59 -14.83
N THR A 4 -31.10 17.37 -15.73
CA THR A 4 -30.10 16.31 -15.60
C THR A 4 -28.85 16.92 -14.97
N LEU A 5 -28.51 16.50 -13.76
CA LEU A 5 -27.30 16.94 -13.08
C LEU A 5 -26.13 16.02 -13.47
N ILE A 6 -25.05 16.60 -13.98
CA ILE A 6 -23.82 15.90 -14.37
C ILE A 6 -22.65 16.46 -13.57
N THR A 7 -21.77 15.57 -13.12
CA THR A 7 -20.51 15.90 -12.43
C THR A 7 -19.36 15.12 -13.05
N THR A 8 -18.15 15.69 -13.01
CA THR A 8 -16.92 15.06 -13.48
C THR A 8 -16.00 14.87 -12.28
N ILE A 9 -15.49 13.65 -12.08
CA ILE A 9 -14.54 13.31 -11.00
C ILE A 9 -13.18 13.03 -11.62
N GLU A 10 -12.15 13.76 -11.18
CA GLU A 10 -10.76 13.49 -11.54
C GLU A 10 -10.07 12.66 -10.45
N PHE A 11 -9.33 11.62 -10.84
CA PHE A 11 -8.49 10.83 -9.94
C PHE A 11 -7.03 11.24 -10.13
N ILE A 12 -6.42 11.76 -9.07
CA ILE A 12 -4.98 12.07 -9.04
C ILE A 12 -4.25 10.85 -8.44
N SER A 13 -3.19 10.38 -9.09
CA SER A 13 -2.35 9.31 -8.54
C SER A 13 -1.62 9.80 -7.29
N ALA A 14 -1.57 8.97 -6.26
CA ALA A 14 -0.76 9.27 -5.08
C ALA A 14 0.72 9.39 -5.46
N GLU A 15 1.44 10.33 -4.84
CA GLU A 15 2.90 10.41 -4.97
C GLU A 15 3.57 9.11 -4.53
N THR A 16 4.65 8.74 -5.22
CA THR A 16 5.45 7.57 -4.82
C THR A 16 6.18 7.90 -3.52
N ARG A 17 5.80 7.21 -2.43
CA ARG A 17 6.41 7.39 -1.12
C ARG A 17 7.22 6.14 -0.74
N PRO A 18 8.47 6.28 -0.26
CA PRO A 18 9.22 5.14 0.25
C PRO A 18 8.53 4.55 1.48
N MET A 19 8.56 3.23 1.62
CA MET A 19 8.11 2.52 2.82
C MET A 19 9.19 2.63 3.90
N THR A 20 9.08 3.61 4.79
CA THR A 20 10.07 3.91 5.84
C THR A 20 9.60 3.50 7.25
N GLY A 21 8.51 2.74 7.35
CA GLY A 21 7.95 2.29 8.61
C GLY A 21 8.70 1.08 9.17
N THR A 22 7.92 0.12 9.69
CA THR A 22 8.47 -1.08 10.31
C THR A 22 7.96 -2.35 9.66
N VAL A 23 8.67 -3.44 9.89
CA VAL A 23 8.26 -4.80 9.55
C VAL A 23 8.23 -5.65 10.81
N SER A 24 7.29 -6.59 10.88
CA SER A 24 7.27 -7.60 11.94
C SER A 24 7.92 -8.90 11.45
N VAL A 25 8.88 -9.40 12.24
CA VAL A 25 9.59 -10.67 12.04
C VAL A 25 9.65 -11.39 13.39
N ASN A 26 9.10 -12.60 13.49
CA ASN A 26 9.15 -13.41 14.72
C ASN A 26 8.81 -12.61 16.00
N SER A 27 7.74 -11.81 15.96
CA SER A 27 7.27 -10.94 17.05
C SER A 27 8.14 -9.71 17.38
N ALA A 28 9.20 -9.44 16.62
CA ALA A 28 9.99 -8.22 16.71
C ALA A 28 9.62 -7.23 15.60
N ASN A 29 9.62 -5.93 15.92
CA ASN A 29 9.45 -4.86 14.94
C ASN A 29 10.81 -4.27 14.58
N LEU A 30 11.16 -4.30 13.29
CA LEU A 30 12.42 -3.81 12.75
C LEU A 30 12.15 -2.69 11.75
N PRO A 31 13.05 -1.70 11.58
CA PRO A 31 12.90 -0.69 10.54
C PRO A 31 12.89 -1.33 9.14
N THR A 32 11.98 -0.90 8.26
CA THR A 32 11.95 -1.37 6.86
C THR A 32 13.26 -1.03 6.11
N ALA A 33 13.99 0.01 6.53
CA ALA A 33 15.31 0.34 5.97
C ALA A 33 16.43 -0.64 6.36
N SER A 34 16.23 -1.40 7.45
CA SER A 34 17.19 -2.40 7.96
C SER A 34 16.85 -3.81 7.46
N PHE A 35 16.04 -3.91 6.40
CA PHE A 35 15.47 -5.17 5.96
C PHE A 35 16.56 -6.18 5.57
N PRO A 36 16.48 -7.45 6.02
CA PRO A 36 17.51 -8.44 5.71
C PRO A 36 17.67 -8.63 4.19
N SER A 37 18.90 -8.40 3.71
CA SER A 37 19.34 -8.69 2.34
C SER A 37 19.59 -10.18 2.11
N GLN A 38 19.43 -11.00 3.15
CA GLN A 38 19.62 -12.44 3.12
C GLN A 38 18.38 -13.13 3.71
N GLY A 39 17.81 -14.05 2.94
CA GLY A 39 16.67 -14.86 3.35
C GLY A 39 16.84 -16.29 2.86
N PHE A 40 16.12 -17.22 3.49
CA PHE A 40 15.99 -18.60 3.05
C PHE A 40 14.56 -18.84 2.58
N THR A 41 14.36 -19.87 1.76
CA THR A 41 13.02 -20.26 1.27
C THR A 41 12.04 -20.44 2.43
N GLY A 42 10.91 -19.75 2.37
CA GLY A 42 9.86 -19.75 3.39
C GLY A 42 10.00 -18.66 4.48
N ALA A 43 11.13 -17.97 4.55
CA ALA A 43 11.26 -16.80 5.41
C ALA A 43 10.25 -15.73 4.99
N TYR A 44 9.67 -15.02 5.97
CA TYR A 44 8.71 -13.96 5.69
C TYR A 44 8.76 -12.85 6.73
N TYR A 45 8.16 -11.73 6.35
CA TYR A 45 7.93 -10.59 7.20
C TYR A 45 6.59 -9.95 6.86
N GLN A 46 6.03 -9.22 7.81
CA GLN A 46 4.79 -8.48 7.63
C GLN A 46 5.10 -6.98 7.57
N LEU A 47 4.66 -6.31 6.51
CA LEU A 47 4.67 -4.83 6.47
C LEU A 47 3.68 -4.29 7.49
N ASN A 48 4.10 -3.37 8.35
CA ASN A 48 3.22 -2.72 9.32
C ASN A 48 2.56 -1.47 8.72
N ASN A 49 1.46 -1.02 9.35
CA ASN A 49 0.61 0.05 8.83
C ASN A 49 1.32 1.41 8.73
N ASP A 50 2.40 1.61 9.49
CA ASP A 50 3.24 2.81 9.44
C ASP A 50 4.02 2.97 8.11
N ASN A 51 4.06 1.93 7.26
CA ASN A 51 4.56 2.05 5.89
C ASN A 51 3.55 2.71 4.93
N PHE A 52 2.28 2.82 5.31
CA PHE A 52 1.20 3.29 4.45
C PHE A 52 0.75 4.72 4.80
N ALA A 53 -0.06 5.33 3.95
CA ALA A 53 -0.66 6.64 4.26
C ALA A 53 -1.43 6.59 5.60
N PRO A 54 -1.49 7.70 6.37
CA PRO A 54 -2.21 7.73 7.64
C PRO A 54 -3.64 7.19 7.52
N GLY A 55 -4.03 6.32 8.45
CA GLY A 55 -5.35 5.67 8.47
C GLY A 55 -5.55 4.58 7.40
N LYS A 56 -4.51 4.23 6.63
CA LYS A 56 -4.55 3.15 5.64
C LYS A 56 -3.87 1.88 6.15
N THR A 57 -4.26 0.77 5.54
CA THR A 57 -3.72 -0.57 5.81
C THR A 57 -3.27 -1.23 4.51
N ALA A 58 -2.62 -2.38 4.58
CA ALA A 58 -2.25 -3.16 3.40
C ALA A 58 -3.46 -3.47 2.47
N ALA A 59 -4.67 -3.61 3.03
CA ALA A 59 -5.88 -3.85 2.26
C ALA A 59 -6.25 -2.69 1.30
N ASP A 60 -5.71 -1.49 1.52
CA ASP A 60 -5.91 -0.34 0.63
C ASP A 60 -4.99 -0.33 -0.60
N TYR A 61 -4.04 -1.28 -0.73
CA TYR A 61 -3.00 -1.26 -1.76
C TYR A 61 -2.86 -2.58 -2.51
N SER A 62 -2.58 -2.49 -3.82
CA SER A 62 -2.28 -3.63 -4.67
C SER A 62 -0.77 -3.90 -4.64
N PHE A 63 -0.33 -5.05 -4.14
CA PHE A 63 1.09 -5.35 -4.05
C PHE A 63 1.64 -6.05 -5.29
N SER A 64 2.90 -5.75 -5.59
CA SER A 64 3.70 -6.45 -6.59
C SER A 64 5.17 -6.51 -6.16
N SER A 65 5.88 -7.52 -6.66
CA SER A 65 7.32 -7.71 -6.50
C SER A 65 7.98 -7.66 -7.87
N SER A 66 9.11 -6.96 -7.95
CA SER A 66 9.96 -6.95 -9.17
C SER A 66 10.70 -8.26 -9.41
N ALA A 67 10.85 -9.12 -8.40
CA ALA A 67 11.54 -10.41 -8.50
C ALA A 67 10.58 -11.59 -8.28
N SER A 68 10.76 -12.65 -9.06
CA SER A 68 9.92 -13.86 -8.99
C SER A 68 10.21 -14.73 -7.77
N TRP A 69 11.39 -14.61 -7.16
CA TRP A 69 11.80 -15.32 -5.95
C TRP A 69 11.34 -14.63 -4.65
N VAL A 70 10.75 -13.43 -4.75
CA VAL A 70 10.02 -12.77 -3.64
C VAL A 70 8.54 -12.66 -3.99
N GLY A 71 7.69 -12.94 -3.02
CA GLY A 71 6.24 -12.83 -3.13
C GLY A 71 5.72 -11.85 -2.11
N VAL A 72 4.66 -11.14 -2.45
CA VAL A 72 3.92 -10.29 -1.52
C VAL A 72 2.44 -10.52 -1.76
N ASP A 73 1.70 -10.80 -0.71
CA ASP A 73 0.25 -11.03 -0.79
C ASP A 73 -0.56 -9.77 -0.48
N ALA A 74 -1.89 -9.89 -0.52
CA ALA A 74 -2.80 -8.77 -0.30
C ALA A 74 -2.80 -8.23 1.14
N THR A 75 -2.23 -8.96 2.11
CA THR A 75 -2.09 -8.49 3.49
C THR A 75 -0.75 -7.78 3.70
N GLY A 76 0.11 -7.69 2.69
CA GLY A 76 1.45 -7.11 2.80
C GLY A 76 2.46 -8.04 3.47
N LYS A 77 2.17 -9.36 3.52
CA LYS A 77 3.15 -10.35 3.94
C LYS A 77 4.09 -10.62 2.79
N VAL A 78 5.37 -10.34 2.98
CA VAL A 78 6.41 -10.58 1.99
C VAL A 78 7.14 -11.88 2.34
N THR A 79 7.30 -12.76 1.36
CA THR A 79 7.83 -14.12 1.52
C THR A 79 8.93 -14.40 0.52
N PHE A 80 10.05 -14.96 0.98
CA PHE A 80 11.10 -15.51 0.14
C PHE A 80 10.67 -16.88 -0.37
N LYS A 81 10.51 -17.03 -1.69
CA LYS A 81 10.01 -18.25 -2.32
C LYS A 81 11.11 -19.20 -2.77
N ASN A 82 12.29 -18.67 -3.08
CA ASN A 82 13.46 -19.41 -3.56
C ASN A 82 14.73 -18.64 -3.17
N ASP A 83 15.89 -19.23 -3.45
CA ASP A 83 17.19 -18.57 -3.33
C ASP A 83 17.22 -17.28 -4.16
N GLY A 84 17.63 -16.19 -3.53
CA GLY A 84 17.81 -14.90 -4.20
C GLY A 84 19.03 -14.89 -5.11
N ASP A 85 19.02 -14.02 -6.09
CA ASP A 85 20.10 -13.84 -7.09
C ASP A 85 21.08 -12.71 -6.71
N SER A 86 21.05 -12.27 -5.45
CA SER A 86 21.79 -11.10 -4.92
C SER A 86 21.40 -9.74 -5.53
N ASN A 87 20.33 -9.66 -6.32
CA ASN A 87 19.81 -8.38 -6.82
C ASN A 87 18.84 -7.74 -5.81
N THR A 88 18.74 -6.41 -5.87
CA THR A 88 17.73 -5.66 -5.10
C THR A 88 16.33 -5.97 -5.59
N VAL A 89 15.42 -6.23 -4.65
CA VAL A 89 13.99 -6.41 -4.93
C VAL A 89 13.22 -5.16 -4.53
N ILE A 90 12.48 -4.63 -5.49
CA ILE A 90 11.49 -3.56 -5.29
C ILE A 90 10.12 -4.19 -5.04
N ILE A 91 9.50 -3.84 -3.92
CA ILE A 91 8.08 -4.07 -3.62
C ILE A 91 7.31 -2.79 -3.91
N THR A 92 6.28 -2.87 -4.74
CA THR A 92 5.44 -1.73 -5.09
C THR A 92 4.01 -1.97 -4.60
N ALA A 93 3.41 -0.95 -4.00
CA ALA A 93 2.07 -1.00 -3.47
C ALA A 93 1.26 0.24 -3.93
N PRO A 94 0.71 0.26 -5.16
CA PRO A 94 -0.16 1.35 -5.58
C PRO A 94 -1.50 1.29 -4.81
N PRO A 95 -2.05 2.43 -4.36
CA PRO A 95 -3.38 2.46 -3.76
C PRO A 95 -4.44 1.88 -4.72
N ARG A 96 -5.37 1.06 -4.19
CA ARG A 96 -6.51 0.52 -4.94
C ARG A 96 -7.55 1.59 -5.30
N SER A 97 -7.59 2.67 -4.51
CA SER A 97 -8.43 3.84 -4.73
C SER A 97 -7.54 5.08 -4.64
N GLY A 98 -7.77 6.07 -5.52
CA GLY A 98 -7.12 7.38 -5.45
C GLY A 98 -7.17 7.94 -4.03
N GLY A 99 -6.04 8.48 -3.56
CA GLY A 99 -5.87 8.90 -2.17
C GLY A 99 -6.83 10.02 -1.77
N ALA A 100 -7.79 9.67 -0.89
CA ALA A 100 -8.70 10.46 -0.05
C ALA A 100 -9.50 11.64 -0.65
N ILE A 101 -10.84 11.61 -0.48
CA ILE A 101 -11.59 12.75 0.09
C ILE A 101 -12.95 12.30 0.67
N TYR A 102 -13.17 12.56 1.97
CA TYR A 102 -14.51 12.86 2.46
C TYR A 102 -14.68 14.38 2.36
N GLN A 103 -15.62 14.80 1.51
CA GLN A 103 -16.62 15.85 1.74
C GLN A 103 -16.83 16.75 0.51
N THR A 104 -18.08 16.79 0.05
CA THR A 104 -18.79 18.05 -0.16
C THR A 104 -20.06 17.98 0.67
N VAL A 105 -20.22 18.92 1.60
CA VAL A 105 -21.38 19.12 2.46
C VAL A 105 -22.66 19.14 1.59
N PRO A 106 -23.79 18.54 2.00
CA PRO A 106 -25.05 18.77 1.31
C PRO A 106 -25.37 20.27 1.36
N PRO A 107 -25.83 20.90 0.27
CA PRO A 107 -26.38 22.24 0.38
C PRO A 107 -27.73 22.16 1.11
N GLU A 108 -27.74 22.27 2.44
CA GLU A 108 -28.92 22.81 3.12
C GLU A 108 -28.88 24.33 2.98
N SER A 109 -29.71 24.86 2.09
CA SER A 109 -30.73 25.87 2.39
C SER A 109 -31.25 26.49 1.10
N ARG A 110 -32.48 26.14 0.73
CA ARG A 110 -33.37 27.10 0.07
C ARG A 110 -34.61 27.23 0.94
N SER A 111 -34.61 28.28 1.75
CA SER A 111 -35.86 28.90 2.18
C SER A 111 -36.68 29.25 0.94
N VAL A 112 -37.92 28.75 0.90
CA VAL A 112 -39.10 29.43 0.34
C VAL A 112 -40.30 29.00 1.16
#